data_AF-A0A397V5H1-F1
#
_entry.id   AF-A0A397V5H1-F1
#
_cell.length_a   1.000
_cell.length_b   1.000
_cell.length_c   1.000
_cell.angle_alpha   90.00
_cell.angle_beta   90.00
_cell.angle_gamma   90.00
#
_symmetry.space_group_name_H-M   'P 1'
#
loop_
_entity.id
_entity.type
_entity.pdbx_description
1 polymer ?
#
loop_
_entity_poly.entity_id
_entity_poly.type
_entity_poly.pdbx_seq_one_letter_code
_entity_poly.pdbx_strand_id
1 'polypeptide(L)'
;MPKHKKYIVILISSGNIVQELHFGSFSRNWWLSRPNDNSSCLLLYPIRIGMKTLTTINNKDFIIPVVQKNNEFKPGYICQSDGIYSKICESSTMAITSVYQRIFFVATKFAGPLVMGFDQQIISYQLLFDISFCPFSFKIDKLNLLIFGISKSKNSKWNYSGEGFKSLFIWNYQKSRLLFVQELEDNKAIVRIYQATQEIAIFQNTSPNTFEFWTKSENPNYDKAILENLYQLKFLQPISSDYQNNSLKLWMTI
;
A
#
# COMPACT_ATOMS: atom_id res chain seq x y z
N MET A 1 -4.57 19.22 21.27
CA MET A 1 -4.76 18.49 19.99
C MET A 1 -5.42 19.43 19.00
N PRO A 2 -4.89 19.65 17.79
CA PRO A 2 -5.58 20.50 16.83
C PRO A 2 -6.87 19.81 16.41
N LYS A 3 -8.01 20.51 16.53
CA LYS A 3 -9.27 20.04 15.95
C LYS A 3 -9.07 19.97 14.44
N HIS A 4 -8.92 18.77 13.90
CA HIS A 4 -8.86 18.58 12.45
C HIS A 4 -10.17 19.10 11.83
N LYS A 5 -10.05 19.93 10.80
CA LYS A 5 -11.21 20.41 10.04
C LYS A 5 -11.91 19.19 9.44
N LYS A 6 -13.16 18.96 9.84
CA LYS A 6 -13.99 17.88 9.28
C LYS A 6 -14.59 18.37 7.98
N TYR A 7 -14.50 17.53 6.96
CA TYR A 7 -15.15 17.75 5.67
C TYR A 7 -16.38 16.87 5.58
N ILE A 8 -17.44 17.37 4.95
CA ILE A 8 -18.52 16.53 4.45
C ILE A 8 -18.13 16.15 3.03
N VAL A 9 -18.11 14.85 2.73
CA VAL A 9 -17.61 14.35 1.45
C VAL A 9 -18.61 13.37 0.88
N ILE A 10 -18.88 13.50 -0.42
CA ILE A 10 -19.74 12.61 -1.19
C ILE A 10 -18.85 11.81 -2.14
N LEU A 11 -18.93 10.49 -2.10
CA LEU A 11 -18.34 9.61 -3.10
C LEU A 11 -19.26 9.58 -4.32
N ILE A 12 -18.91 10.31 -5.38
CA ILE A 12 -19.68 10.35 -6.63
C ILE A 12 -19.52 9.03 -7.40
N SER A 13 -18.32 8.49 -7.42
CA SER A 13 -17.97 7.24 -8.09
C SER A 13 -16.92 6.52 -7.27
N SER A 14 -17.14 5.23 -7.00
CA SER A 14 -16.15 4.39 -6.31
C SER A 14 -14.92 4.15 -7.18
N GLY A 15 -15.09 4.03 -8.50
CA GLY A 15 -14.01 3.66 -9.41
C GLY A 15 -13.68 2.16 -9.35
N ASN A 16 -12.63 1.78 -10.08
CA ASN A 16 -12.26 0.41 -10.34
C ASN A 16 -11.00 -0.03 -9.61
N ILE A 17 -11.01 -1.28 -9.15
CA ILE A 17 -9.83 -2.01 -8.74
C ILE A 17 -9.20 -2.64 -9.99
N VAL A 18 -7.90 -2.43 -10.16
CA VAL A 18 -7.10 -3.04 -11.22
C VAL A 18 -6.06 -3.93 -10.58
N GLN A 19 -6.07 -5.23 -10.92
CA GLN A 19 -5.27 -6.26 -10.27
C GLN A 19 -3.79 -5.92 -10.24
N GLU A 20 -3.22 -5.49 -11.37
CA GLU A 20 -1.79 -5.12 -11.47
C GLU A 20 -1.41 -3.96 -10.56
N LEU A 21 -2.30 -2.98 -10.39
CA LEU A 21 -2.03 -1.78 -9.60
C LEU A 21 -2.31 -1.98 -8.11
N HIS A 22 -3.39 -2.68 -7.77
CA HIS A 22 -3.82 -2.82 -6.38
C HIS A 22 -3.25 -4.08 -5.71
N PHE A 23 -2.87 -5.10 -6.48
CA PHE A 23 -2.37 -6.36 -5.95
C PHE A 23 -1.08 -6.84 -6.65
N GLY A 24 -0.40 -5.95 -7.38
CA GLY A 24 0.95 -6.18 -7.92
C GLY A 24 2.06 -5.65 -7.01
N SER A 25 3.30 -5.69 -7.53
CA SER A 25 4.53 -5.33 -6.79
C SER A 25 4.51 -3.92 -6.18
N PHE A 26 3.82 -2.98 -6.82
CA PHE A 26 3.73 -1.58 -6.40
C PHE A 26 2.39 -1.22 -5.74
N SER A 27 1.63 -2.23 -5.30
CA SER A 27 0.31 -2.10 -4.66
C SER A 27 0.28 -1.04 -3.58
N ARG A 28 1.34 -0.91 -2.79
CA ARG A 28 1.52 0.10 -1.73
C ARG A 28 1.07 1.51 -2.12
N ASN A 29 1.23 1.92 -3.38
CA ASN A 29 0.88 3.27 -3.83
C ASN A 29 -0.64 3.48 -3.99
N TRP A 30 -1.41 2.40 -4.09
CA TRP A 30 -2.86 2.38 -4.33
C TRP A 30 -3.66 2.06 -3.06
N TRP A 31 -3.01 2.00 -1.90
CA TRP A 31 -3.65 1.73 -0.62
C TRP A 31 -3.22 2.78 0.42
N LEU A 32 -4.19 3.31 1.16
CA LEU A 32 -3.99 4.35 2.15
C LEU A 32 -4.52 3.90 3.52
N SER A 33 -3.71 4.06 4.56
CA SER A 33 -4.20 3.90 5.94
C SER A 33 -5.09 5.07 6.35
N ARG A 34 -6.03 4.84 7.26
CA ARG A 34 -6.80 5.93 7.86
C ARG A 34 -5.86 6.91 8.58
N PRO A 35 -6.03 8.24 8.42
CA PRO A 35 -5.14 9.23 9.02
C PRO A 35 -5.07 9.18 10.56
N ASN A 36 -6.08 8.63 11.22
CA ASN A 36 -6.20 8.60 12.68
C ASN A 36 -6.17 7.18 13.26
N ASP A 37 -5.70 6.20 12.51
CA ASP A 37 -5.61 4.83 12.99
C ASP A 37 -4.29 4.62 13.75
N ASN A 38 -4.40 4.39 15.07
CA ASN A 38 -3.28 4.11 15.96
C ASN A 38 -3.14 2.60 16.27
N SER A 39 -3.83 1.75 15.51
CA SER A 39 -3.73 0.30 15.67
C SER A 39 -2.33 -0.22 15.37
N SER A 40 -1.96 -1.32 16.02
CA SER A 40 -0.72 -2.06 15.72
C SER A 40 -0.73 -2.69 14.33
N CYS A 41 -1.93 -2.92 13.79
CA CYS A 41 -2.19 -3.46 12.46
C CYS A 41 -3.16 -2.53 11.71
N LEU A 42 -2.62 -1.73 10.79
CA LEU A 42 -3.34 -0.71 10.06
C LEU A 42 -4.02 -1.31 8.84
N LEU A 43 -5.36 -1.33 8.85
CA LEU A 43 -6.15 -1.62 7.65
C LEU A 43 -5.95 -0.52 6.61
N LEU A 44 -5.85 -0.93 5.35
CA LEU A 44 -5.65 -0.02 4.24
C LEU A 44 -6.89 0.05 3.36
N TYR A 45 -7.17 1.24 2.85
CA TYR A 45 -8.32 1.53 2.02
C TYR A 45 -7.84 1.83 0.60
N PRO A 46 -8.53 1.34 -0.43
CA PRO A 46 -8.04 1.47 -1.79
C PRO A 46 -8.23 2.90 -2.28
N ILE A 47 -7.25 3.38 -3.01
CA ILE A 47 -7.38 4.51 -3.92
C ILE A 47 -7.73 3.89 -5.26
N ARG A 48 -8.94 4.08 -5.78
CA ARG A 48 -9.40 3.39 -6.99
C ARG A 48 -9.24 4.24 -8.24
N ILE A 49 -8.96 3.62 -9.38
CA ILE A 49 -8.89 4.36 -10.65
C ILE A 49 -10.30 4.82 -11.04
N GLY A 50 -10.46 6.10 -11.38
CA GLY A 50 -11.77 6.66 -11.71
C GLY A 50 -12.64 6.94 -10.48
N MET A 51 -12.12 6.78 -9.26
CA MET A 51 -12.77 7.27 -8.04
C MET A 51 -12.98 8.77 -8.16
N LYS A 52 -14.15 9.27 -7.73
CA LYS A 52 -14.46 10.71 -7.70
C LYS A 52 -15.11 11.08 -6.38
N THR A 53 -14.53 12.04 -5.69
CA THR A 53 -15.11 12.60 -4.45
C THR A 53 -15.48 14.05 -4.65
N LEU A 54 -16.55 14.49 -4.00
CA LEU A 54 -17.01 15.87 -3.95
C LEU A 54 -16.98 16.36 -2.50
N THR A 55 -16.47 17.56 -2.29
CA THR A 55 -16.64 18.29 -1.04
C THR A 55 -16.91 19.76 -1.31
N THR A 56 -17.57 20.43 -0.38
CA THR A 56 -17.82 21.88 -0.48
C THR A 56 -16.89 22.61 0.48
N ILE A 57 -16.09 23.53 -0.05
CA ILE A 57 -15.16 24.37 0.72
C ILE A 57 -15.40 25.82 0.33
N ASN A 58 -15.67 26.69 1.31
CA ASN A 58 -15.99 28.11 1.09
C ASN A 58 -17.10 28.31 0.04
N ASN A 59 -18.18 27.53 0.17
CA ASN A 59 -19.35 27.56 -0.73
C ASN A 59 -19.04 27.25 -2.21
N LYS A 60 -17.91 26.58 -2.48
CA LYS A 60 -17.56 26.06 -3.80
C LYS A 60 -17.34 24.57 -3.74
N ASP A 61 -17.82 23.90 -4.76
CA ASP A 61 -17.71 22.46 -4.90
C ASP A 61 -16.36 22.10 -5.52
N PHE A 62 -15.64 21.21 -4.83
CA PHE A 62 -14.36 20.66 -5.27
C PHE A 62 -14.56 19.18 -5.55
N ILE A 63 -14.38 18.80 -6.82
CA ILE A 63 -14.42 17.41 -7.23
C ILE A 63 -12.98 16.94 -7.47
N ILE A 64 -12.62 15.81 -6.89
CA ILE A 64 -11.29 15.21 -6.99
C ILE A 64 -11.40 13.83 -7.63
N PRO A 65 -11.23 13.72 -8.96
CA PRO A 65 -11.04 12.44 -9.62
C PRO A 65 -9.63 11.88 -9.41
N VAL A 66 -9.56 10.55 -9.27
CA VAL A 66 -8.32 9.77 -9.29
C VAL A 66 -8.13 9.19 -10.69
N VAL A 67 -6.92 9.31 -11.22
CA VAL A 67 -6.52 8.84 -12.55
C VAL A 67 -5.24 8.01 -12.46
N GLN A 68 -4.95 7.21 -13.47
CA GLN A 68 -3.64 6.60 -13.65
C GLN A 68 -2.85 7.44 -14.66
N LYS A 69 -1.63 7.84 -14.31
CA LYS A 69 -0.73 8.52 -15.26
C LYS A 69 0.01 7.44 -16.07
N ASN A 70 0.16 7.65 -17.38
CA ASN A 70 0.73 6.69 -18.35
C ASN A 70 1.87 5.83 -17.77
N ASN A 71 1.62 4.52 -17.59
CA ASN A 71 2.55 3.51 -17.08
C ASN A 71 3.19 3.82 -15.71
N GLU A 72 2.62 4.73 -14.93
CA GLU A 72 3.04 4.96 -13.56
C GLU A 72 2.26 4.05 -12.61
N PHE A 73 2.98 3.36 -11.72
CA PHE A 73 2.40 2.54 -10.66
C PHE A 73 1.93 3.35 -9.45
N LYS A 74 1.52 4.61 -9.65
CA LYS A 74 1.02 5.50 -8.61
C LYS A 74 -0.22 6.27 -9.09
N PRO A 75 -1.16 6.57 -8.19
CA PRO A 75 -2.33 7.37 -8.53
C PRO A 75 -1.94 8.81 -8.85
N GLY A 76 -2.55 9.33 -9.91
CA GLY A 76 -2.63 10.74 -10.22
C GLY A 76 -3.94 11.33 -9.71
N TYR A 77 -3.91 12.60 -9.35
CA TYR A 77 -5.05 13.32 -8.82
C TYR A 77 -5.28 14.58 -9.63
N ILE A 78 -6.51 14.81 -10.04
CA ILE A 78 -6.93 16.10 -10.60
C ILE A 78 -7.93 16.70 -9.60
N CYS A 79 -7.99 18.02 -9.53
CA CYS A 79 -9.04 18.73 -8.83
C CYS A 79 -9.73 19.68 -9.80
N GLN A 80 -11.04 19.79 -9.68
CA GLN A 80 -11.85 20.73 -10.44
C GLN A 80 -12.81 21.48 -9.50
N SER A 81 -12.98 22.79 -9.75
CA SER A 81 -13.96 23.64 -9.09
C SER A 81 -14.19 24.88 -9.95
N ASP A 82 -15.45 25.28 -10.15
CA ASP A 82 -15.85 26.45 -10.95
C ASP A 82 -15.15 26.60 -12.32
N GLY A 83 -15.07 25.50 -13.07
CA GLY A 83 -14.43 25.47 -14.38
C GLY A 83 -12.89 25.58 -14.36
N ILE A 84 -12.27 25.66 -13.17
CA ILE A 84 -10.82 25.64 -12.99
C ILE A 84 -10.37 24.21 -12.70
N TYR A 85 -9.33 23.78 -13.42
CA TYR A 85 -8.74 22.44 -13.32
C TYR A 85 -7.28 22.48 -12.90
N SER A 86 -6.86 21.57 -12.02
CA SER A 86 -5.44 21.29 -11.83
C SER A 86 -4.88 20.48 -13.01
N LYS A 87 -3.56 20.51 -13.16
CA LYS A 87 -2.85 19.42 -13.85
C LYS A 87 -3.00 18.11 -13.07
N ILE A 88 -2.58 16.99 -13.66
CA ILE A 88 -2.40 15.74 -12.91
C ILE A 88 -1.30 15.96 -11.87
N CYS A 89 -1.66 15.80 -10.61
CA CYS A 89 -0.79 15.95 -9.45
C CYS A 89 -0.48 14.59 -8.82
N GLU A 90 0.68 14.46 -8.20
CA GLU A 90 1.09 13.23 -7.51
C GLU A 90 0.40 13.02 -6.15
N SER A 91 -0.36 14.00 -5.67
CA SER A 91 -1.17 13.88 -4.46
C SER A 91 -2.44 14.72 -4.56
N SER A 92 -3.49 14.26 -3.89
CA SER A 92 -4.74 15.01 -3.74
C SER A 92 -4.54 16.35 -3.03
N THR A 93 -3.59 16.43 -2.09
CA THR A 93 -3.17 17.67 -1.43
C THR A 93 -2.70 18.73 -2.43
N MET A 94 -1.81 18.35 -3.35
CA MET A 94 -1.32 19.28 -4.38
C MET A 94 -2.44 19.68 -5.34
N ALA A 95 -3.26 18.72 -5.77
CA ALA A 95 -4.37 18.96 -6.69
C ALA A 95 -5.31 20.04 -6.12
N ILE A 96 -5.85 19.84 -4.92
CA ILE A 96 -6.79 20.79 -4.35
C ILE A 96 -6.15 22.12 -3.96
N THR A 97 -4.96 22.10 -3.38
CA THR A 97 -4.26 23.35 -2.99
C THR A 97 -4.03 24.24 -4.22
N SER A 98 -3.68 23.64 -5.36
CA SER A 98 -3.46 24.38 -6.61
C SER A 98 -4.74 25.02 -7.17
N VAL A 99 -5.88 24.33 -7.12
CA VAL A 99 -7.17 24.88 -7.59
C VAL A 99 -7.68 25.93 -6.62
N TYR A 100 -7.63 25.67 -5.33
CA TYR A 100 -8.06 26.61 -4.30
C TYR A 100 -7.29 27.93 -4.39
N GLN A 101 -5.96 27.88 -4.53
CA GLN A 101 -5.15 29.08 -4.69
C GLN A 101 -5.51 29.88 -5.94
N ARG A 102 -5.88 29.23 -7.05
CA ARG A 102 -6.28 29.91 -8.29
C ARG A 102 -7.65 30.56 -8.19
N ILE A 103 -8.56 29.98 -7.41
CA ILE A 103 -9.92 30.51 -7.22
C ILE A 103 -9.93 31.67 -6.23
N PHE A 104 -9.22 31.52 -5.10
CA PHE A 104 -9.31 32.44 -3.97
C PHE A 104 -8.08 33.35 -3.83
N PHE A 105 -7.05 33.17 -4.65
CA PHE A 105 -5.79 33.91 -4.58
C PHE A 105 -5.08 33.80 -3.21
N VAL A 106 -5.34 32.71 -2.46
CA VAL A 106 -4.76 32.44 -1.14
C VAL A 106 -4.05 31.09 -1.13
N ALA A 107 -2.83 31.07 -0.61
CA ALA A 107 -2.06 29.84 -0.41
C ALA A 107 -2.52 29.10 0.86
N THR A 108 -3.53 28.23 0.71
CA THR A 108 -3.99 27.34 1.80
C THR A 108 -3.64 25.90 1.50
N LYS A 109 -2.92 25.24 2.42
CA LYS A 109 -2.63 23.80 2.31
C LYS A 109 -3.77 22.98 2.89
N PHE A 110 -4.19 21.96 2.17
CA PHE A 110 -5.19 21.00 2.61
C PHE A 110 -4.57 19.62 2.84
N ALA A 111 -5.13 18.87 3.78
CA ALA A 111 -4.85 17.44 3.89
C ALA A 111 -5.73 16.69 2.87
N GLY A 112 -5.22 16.46 1.66
CA GLY A 112 -5.96 15.88 0.55
C GLY A 112 -6.77 14.62 0.89
N PRO A 113 -6.20 13.62 1.59
CA PRO A 113 -6.96 12.45 2.02
C PRO A 113 -8.18 12.75 2.89
N LEU A 114 -8.10 13.73 3.80
CA LEU A 114 -9.25 14.15 4.60
C LEU A 114 -10.30 14.87 3.75
N VAL A 115 -9.85 15.65 2.77
CA VAL A 115 -10.76 16.32 1.83
C VAL A 115 -11.47 15.31 0.91
N MET A 116 -10.81 14.20 0.60
CA MET A 116 -11.42 13.07 -0.12
C MET A 116 -12.20 12.12 0.81
N GLY A 117 -12.26 12.41 2.11
CA GLY A 117 -13.09 11.68 3.07
C GLY A 117 -12.57 10.30 3.47
N PHE A 118 -11.26 10.05 3.36
CA PHE A 118 -10.65 8.78 3.83
C PHE A 118 -10.74 8.57 5.35
N ASP A 119 -11.08 9.61 6.12
CA ASP A 119 -11.42 9.52 7.55
C ASP A 119 -12.89 9.15 7.80
N GLN A 120 -13.74 9.15 6.77
CA GLN A 120 -15.16 8.82 6.88
C GLN A 120 -15.40 7.32 6.68
N GLN A 121 -16.07 6.71 7.65
CA GLN A 121 -16.37 5.28 7.62
C GLN A 121 -17.27 4.89 6.45
N ILE A 122 -18.25 5.73 6.09
CA ILE A 122 -19.18 5.44 5.00
C ILE A 122 -18.45 5.30 3.65
N ILE A 123 -17.53 6.21 3.34
CA ILE A 123 -16.70 6.15 2.13
C ILE A 123 -15.81 4.92 2.16
N SER A 124 -15.20 4.65 3.31
CA SER A 124 -14.37 3.46 3.50
C SER A 124 -15.12 2.16 3.19
N TYR A 125 -16.35 2.00 3.68
CA TYR A 125 -17.15 0.80 3.43
C TYR A 125 -17.54 0.67 1.95
N GLN A 126 -17.93 1.78 1.31
CA GLN A 126 -18.21 1.79 -0.12
C GLN A 126 -16.99 1.39 -0.96
N LEU A 127 -15.80 1.86 -0.57
CA LEU A 127 -14.55 1.53 -1.23
C LEU A 127 -14.06 0.11 -0.95
N LEU A 128 -14.66 -0.64 -0.02
CA LEU A 128 -14.28 -2.03 0.29
C LEU A 128 -15.31 -3.06 -0.18
N PHE A 129 -16.49 -2.63 -0.63
CA PHE A 129 -17.66 -3.49 -0.85
C PHE A 129 -17.43 -4.68 -1.80
N ASP A 130 -16.69 -4.47 -2.88
CA ASP A 130 -16.39 -5.44 -3.95
C ASP A 130 -14.94 -5.95 -3.89
N ILE A 131 -14.31 -5.93 -2.71
CA ILE A 131 -12.93 -6.39 -2.51
C ILE A 131 -12.91 -7.69 -1.73
N SER A 132 -12.29 -8.72 -2.32
CA SER A 132 -12.14 -10.04 -1.71
C SER A 132 -11.12 -10.08 -0.56
N PHE A 133 -10.10 -9.23 -0.63
CA PHE A 133 -9.06 -9.14 0.39
C PHE A 133 -8.64 -7.68 0.63
N CYS A 134 -8.71 -7.23 1.87
CA CYS A 134 -8.29 -5.90 2.29
C CYS A 134 -6.84 -5.95 2.81
N PRO A 135 -5.88 -5.30 2.12
CA PRO A 135 -4.51 -5.22 2.59
C PRO A 135 -4.39 -4.53 3.94
N PHE A 136 -3.40 -4.96 4.72
CA PHE A 136 -3.08 -4.37 6.00
C PHE A 136 -1.58 -4.26 6.17
N SER A 137 -1.17 -3.37 7.06
CA SER A 137 0.25 -3.19 7.39
C SER A 137 0.49 -3.23 8.88
N PHE A 138 1.62 -3.79 9.28
CA PHE A 138 2.01 -3.87 10.68
C PHE A 138 3.54 -3.77 10.80
N LYS A 139 3.99 -3.40 11.99
CA LYS A 139 5.42 -3.26 12.26
C LYS A 139 6.01 -4.56 12.82
N ILE A 140 7.17 -4.92 12.29
CA ILE A 140 8.06 -5.93 12.87
C ILE A 140 9.40 -5.21 13.06
N ASP A 141 9.79 -4.99 14.32
CA ASP A 141 10.96 -4.17 14.67
C ASP A 141 10.99 -2.81 13.95
N LYS A 142 11.93 -2.65 13.02
CA LYS A 142 12.12 -1.42 12.21
C LYS A 142 11.43 -1.49 10.85
N LEU A 143 10.84 -2.63 10.50
CA LEU A 143 10.18 -2.86 9.22
C LEU A 143 8.69 -2.59 9.33
N ASN A 144 8.13 -1.95 8.30
CA ASN A 144 6.69 -1.86 8.11
C ASN A 144 6.31 -2.81 6.97
N LEU A 145 5.75 -3.95 7.34
CA LEU A 145 5.33 -4.99 6.42
C LEU A 145 3.90 -4.73 5.97
N LEU A 146 3.67 -4.77 4.66
CA LEU A 146 2.35 -4.69 4.05
C LEU A 146 2.00 -6.07 3.49
N ILE A 147 0.87 -6.63 3.91
CA ILE A 147 0.30 -7.86 3.36
C ILE A 147 -0.80 -7.48 2.40
N PHE A 148 -0.67 -7.88 1.13
CA PHE A 148 -1.64 -7.58 0.07
C PHE A 148 -2.15 -8.82 -0.65
N GLY A 149 -1.74 -10.01 -0.22
CA GLY A 149 -2.31 -11.27 -0.65
C GLY A 149 -2.18 -12.30 0.45
N ILE A 150 -3.23 -13.09 0.67
CA ILE A 150 -3.22 -14.19 1.63
C ILE A 150 -3.89 -15.39 0.97
N SER A 151 -3.29 -16.56 1.20
CA SER A 151 -3.88 -17.85 0.87
C SER A 151 -3.47 -18.85 1.94
N LYS A 152 -4.27 -19.90 2.11
CA LYS A 152 -4.02 -20.98 3.08
C LYS A 152 -3.59 -22.25 2.37
N SER A 153 -2.64 -22.97 2.96
CA SER A 153 -2.28 -24.33 2.59
C SER A 153 -2.27 -25.24 3.80
N LYS A 154 -2.22 -26.55 3.54
CA LYS A 154 -1.98 -27.57 4.58
C LYS A 154 -0.48 -27.71 4.92
N ASN A 155 0.38 -26.92 4.27
CA ASN A 155 1.82 -27.09 4.39
C ASN A 155 2.36 -26.37 5.64
N SER A 156 2.52 -27.12 6.73
CA SER A 156 3.03 -26.59 7.99
C SER A 156 4.45 -26.01 7.88
N LYS A 157 5.27 -26.47 6.92
CA LYS A 157 6.61 -25.92 6.69
C LYS A 157 6.58 -24.47 6.20
N TRP A 158 5.50 -24.06 5.54
CA TRP A 158 5.25 -22.68 5.11
C TRP A 158 4.32 -21.93 6.07
N ASN A 159 4.22 -22.38 7.33
CA ASN A 159 3.28 -21.86 8.32
C ASN A 159 1.83 -21.81 7.81
N TYR A 160 1.44 -22.80 7.02
CA TYR A 160 0.10 -22.89 6.42
C TYR A 160 -0.22 -21.77 5.43
N SER A 161 0.77 -20.99 4.98
CA SER A 161 0.60 -20.05 3.88
C SER A 161 0.48 -20.81 2.56
N GLY A 162 -0.47 -20.41 1.73
CA GLY A 162 -0.74 -20.99 0.43
C GLY A 162 -0.32 -20.10 -0.73
N GLU A 163 -0.50 -20.66 -1.92
CA GLU A 163 -0.30 -19.98 -3.20
C GLU A 163 -1.17 -18.73 -3.29
N GLY A 164 -0.55 -17.57 -3.51
CA GLY A 164 -1.22 -16.26 -3.46
C GLY A 164 -0.94 -15.44 -2.20
N PHE A 165 -0.11 -15.94 -1.26
CA PHE A 165 0.48 -15.08 -0.23
C PHE A 165 1.38 -14.02 -0.89
N LYS A 166 1.18 -12.75 -0.53
CA LYS A 166 1.98 -11.63 -1.02
C LYS A 166 2.24 -10.61 0.08
N SER A 167 3.50 -10.22 0.21
CA SER A 167 3.94 -9.21 1.17
C SER A 167 4.95 -8.24 0.54
N LEU A 168 5.04 -7.03 1.07
CA LEU A 168 6.08 -6.08 0.70
C LEU A 168 6.56 -5.25 1.87
N PHE A 169 7.80 -4.77 1.78
CA PHE A 169 8.33 -3.76 2.69
C PHE A 169 9.39 -2.92 1.99
N ILE A 170 9.75 -1.81 2.63
CA ILE A 170 10.77 -0.90 2.11
C ILE A 170 11.95 -0.91 3.06
N TRP A 171 13.14 -0.99 2.49
CA TRP A 171 14.38 -0.91 3.24
C TRP A 171 15.36 0.06 2.58
N ASN A 172 16.07 0.81 3.40
CA ASN A 172 17.11 1.71 2.93
C ASN A 172 18.46 1.03 3.11
N TYR A 173 19.18 0.81 2.03
CA TYR A 173 20.54 0.26 2.02
C TYR A 173 21.47 1.19 1.27
N GLN A 174 22.60 1.57 1.88
CA GLN A 174 23.59 2.49 1.27
C GLN A 174 22.97 3.74 0.62
N LYS A 175 22.02 4.38 1.31
CA LYS A 175 21.24 5.55 0.83
C LYS A 175 20.31 5.28 -0.37
N SER A 176 20.21 4.03 -0.83
CA SER A 176 19.23 3.58 -1.83
C SER A 176 17.99 3.03 -1.15
N ARG A 177 16.82 3.46 -1.62
CA ARG A 177 15.52 2.96 -1.17
C ARG A 177 15.12 1.76 -2.04
N LEU A 178 15.03 0.59 -1.43
CA LEU A 178 14.69 -0.66 -2.08
C LEU A 178 13.31 -1.13 -1.64
N LEU A 179 12.55 -1.66 -2.59
CA LEU A 179 11.27 -2.30 -2.37
C LEU A 179 11.45 -3.81 -2.51
N PHE A 180 11.08 -4.52 -1.46
CA PHE A 180 11.08 -5.97 -1.44
C PHE A 180 9.64 -6.45 -1.58
N VAL A 181 9.41 -7.38 -2.50
CA VAL A 181 8.12 -8.02 -2.73
C VAL A 181 8.32 -9.52 -2.61
N GLN A 182 7.60 -10.13 -1.68
CA GLN A 182 7.61 -11.57 -1.46
C GLN A 182 6.29 -12.16 -1.94
N GLU A 183 6.35 -13.24 -2.70
CA GLU A 183 5.20 -13.99 -3.16
C GLU A 183 5.41 -15.49 -2.93
N LEU A 184 4.34 -16.22 -2.66
CA LEU A 184 4.32 -17.69 -2.72
C LEU A 184 3.58 -18.13 -3.99
N GLU A 185 4.30 -18.81 -4.87
CA GLU A 185 3.82 -19.29 -6.17
C GLU A 185 4.38 -20.70 -6.39
N ASP A 186 3.55 -21.68 -6.76
CA ASP A 186 3.97 -23.07 -7.04
C ASP A 186 4.83 -23.74 -5.94
N ASN A 187 4.48 -23.52 -4.66
CA ASN A 187 5.29 -23.94 -3.49
C ASN A 187 6.72 -23.37 -3.45
N LYS A 188 6.98 -22.28 -4.18
CA LYS A 188 8.22 -21.51 -4.14
C LYS A 188 7.97 -20.19 -3.44
N ALA A 189 8.89 -19.81 -2.57
CA ALA A 189 9.01 -18.42 -2.15
C ALA A 189 9.84 -17.66 -3.17
N ILE A 190 9.25 -16.61 -3.70
CA ILE A 190 9.88 -15.69 -4.63
C ILE A 190 10.03 -14.35 -3.91
N VAL A 191 11.22 -13.77 -3.95
CA VAL A 191 11.48 -12.41 -3.48
C VAL A 191 12.04 -11.61 -4.64
N ARG A 192 11.35 -10.54 -4.99
CA ARG A 192 11.74 -9.57 -6.01
C ARG A 192 12.19 -8.29 -5.33
N ILE A 193 13.32 -7.76 -5.74
CA ILE A 193 13.86 -6.49 -5.24
C ILE A 193 13.78 -5.47 -6.35
N TYR A 194 13.17 -4.32 -6.04
CA TYR A 194 13.05 -3.20 -6.95
C TYR A 194 13.81 -1.99 -6.41
N GLN A 195 14.47 -1.28 -7.32
CA GLN A 195 14.95 0.08 -7.10
C GLN A 195 14.14 1.01 -8.01
N ALA A 196 13.46 1.99 -7.41
CA ALA A 196 12.41 2.76 -8.08
C ALA A 196 11.33 1.83 -8.69
N THR A 197 11.32 1.63 -10.01
CA THR A 197 10.41 0.72 -10.72
C THR A 197 11.14 -0.40 -11.46
N GLN A 198 12.46 -0.43 -11.40
CA GLN A 198 13.27 -1.44 -12.06
C GLN A 198 13.52 -2.60 -11.11
N GLU A 199 13.27 -3.82 -11.58
CA GLU A 199 13.65 -5.03 -10.88
C GLU A 199 15.17 -5.20 -10.98
N ILE A 200 15.83 -5.31 -9.83
CA ILE A 200 17.29 -5.42 -9.75
C ILE A 200 17.76 -6.81 -9.35
N ALA A 201 16.88 -7.61 -8.72
CA ALA A 201 17.19 -8.97 -8.32
C ALA A 201 15.91 -9.80 -8.12
N ILE A 202 16.01 -11.09 -8.41
CA ILE A 202 15.00 -12.10 -8.08
C ILE A 202 15.68 -13.25 -7.36
N PHE A 203 15.04 -13.71 -6.30
CA PHE A 203 15.45 -14.90 -5.56
C PHE A 203 14.28 -15.87 -5.48
N GLN A 204 14.55 -17.15 -5.66
CA GLN A 204 13.54 -18.21 -5.62
C GLN A 204 14.02 -19.35 -4.74
N ASN A 205 13.15 -19.86 -3.89
CA ASN A 205 13.45 -21.00 -3.03
C ASN A 205 12.26 -21.96 -2.95
N THR A 206 12.51 -23.25 -3.15
CA THR A 206 11.53 -24.35 -3.06
C THR A 206 11.40 -24.92 -1.65
N SER A 207 12.29 -24.57 -0.73
CA SER A 207 12.26 -25.08 0.64
C SER A 207 12.31 -23.94 1.66
N PRO A 208 11.35 -23.89 2.60
CA PRO A 208 11.27 -22.85 3.62
C PRO A 208 12.41 -22.95 4.66
N ASN A 209 13.12 -24.09 4.70
CA ASN A 209 14.12 -24.41 5.70
C ASN A 209 15.56 -24.36 5.17
N THR A 210 15.76 -24.35 3.85
CA THR A 210 17.12 -24.34 3.31
C THR A 210 17.57 -22.93 3.03
N PHE A 211 18.79 -22.68 3.49
CA PHE A 211 19.65 -21.58 3.11
C PHE A 211 20.02 -21.61 1.61
N GLU A 212 19.14 -22.03 0.70
CA GLU A 212 19.40 -22.07 -0.76
C GLU A 212 19.01 -20.79 -1.49
N PHE A 213 18.28 -19.88 -0.83
CA PHE A 213 18.17 -18.48 -1.26
C PHE A 213 19.56 -17.82 -1.44
N TRP A 214 20.61 -18.42 -0.86
CA TRP A 214 21.89 -17.81 -0.50
C TRP A 214 23.05 -18.07 -1.48
N THR A 215 22.86 -18.89 -2.52
CA THR A 215 23.99 -19.34 -3.36
C THR A 215 23.83 -19.04 -4.85
N LYS A 216 22.72 -18.42 -5.28
CA LYS A 216 22.42 -18.14 -6.70
C LYS A 216 22.28 -16.65 -7.06
N SER A 217 22.73 -15.73 -6.21
CA SER A 217 22.85 -14.31 -6.59
C SER A 217 23.94 -14.16 -7.66
N GLU A 218 23.64 -13.41 -8.72
CA GLU A 218 24.63 -13.04 -9.74
C GLU A 218 25.71 -12.09 -9.18
N ASN A 219 25.41 -11.36 -8.10
CA ASN A 219 26.37 -10.50 -7.39
C ASN A 219 26.30 -10.71 -5.86
N PRO A 220 26.87 -11.84 -5.38
CA PRO A 220 26.70 -12.28 -3.99
C PRO A 220 27.29 -11.33 -2.96
N ASN A 221 28.25 -10.46 -3.33
CA ASN A 221 28.87 -9.54 -2.37
C ASN A 221 27.99 -8.31 -2.05
N TYR A 222 27.21 -7.81 -3.02
CA TYR A 222 26.30 -6.67 -2.80
C TYR A 222 25.04 -7.11 -2.04
N ASP A 223 24.49 -8.26 -2.41
CA ASP A 223 23.25 -8.77 -1.83
C ASP A 223 23.44 -9.36 -0.43
N LYS A 224 24.62 -9.92 -0.12
CA LYS A 224 24.88 -10.61 1.15
C LYS A 224 24.61 -9.76 2.39
N ALA A 225 25.04 -8.51 2.43
CA ALA A 225 24.84 -7.66 3.61
C ALA A 225 23.36 -7.26 3.82
N ILE A 226 22.60 -7.06 2.74
CA ILE A 226 21.17 -6.79 2.82
C ILE A 226 20.42 -8.04 3.28
N LEU A 227 20.75 -9.18 2.67
CA LEU A 227 20.11 -10.47 2.92
C LEU A 227 20.43 -11.03 4.31
N GLU A 228 21.67 -10.89 4.79
CA GLU A 228 22.05 -11.23 6.17
C GLU A 228 21.22 -10.44 7.18
N ASN A 229 21.01 -9.14 6.92
CA ASN A 229 20.21 -8.29 7.81
C ASN A 229 18.73 -8.73 7.82
N LEU A 230 18.14 -8.98 6.65
CA LEU A 230 16.75 -9.46 6.53
C LEU A 230 16.54 -10.83 7.18
N TYR A 231 17.54 -11.71 7.10
CA TYR A 231 17.53 -12.99 7.79
C TYR A 231 17.61 -12.83 9.32
N GLN A 232 18.52 -12.00 9.83
CA GLN A 232 18.60 -11.70 11.26
C GLN A 232 17.29 -11.08 11.79
N LEU A 233 16.60 -10.30 10.96
CA LEU A 233 15.28 -9.73 11.25
C LEU A 233 14.12 -10.75 11.12
N LYS A 234 14.43 -12.05 10.96
CA LYS A 234 13.45 -13.16 10.82
C LYS A 234 12.44 -12.95 9.67
N PHE A 235 12.76 -12.07 8.72
CA PHE A 235 11.88 -11.74 7.59
C PHE A 235 11.88 -12.84 6.52
N LEU A 236 13.02 -13.54 6.38
CA LEU A 236 13.23 -14.63 5.43
C LEU A 236 12.95 -16.01 6.01
N GLN A 237 12.58 -16.08 7.29
CA GLN A 237 12.05 -17.30 7.88
C GLN A 237 10.54 -17.33 7.64
N PRO A 238 9.92 -18.50 7.39
CA PRO A 238 8.51 -18.67 7.66
C PRO A 238 8.34 -18.41 9.15
N ILE A 239 7.98 -17.17 9.49
CA ILE A 239 7.65 -16.60 10.80
C ILE A 239 8.06 -17.48 12.01
N SER A 240 9.06 -17.00 12.74
CA SER A 240 9.50 -17.43 14.07
C SER A 240 8.35 -17.88 14.98
N SER A 241 8.57 -19.01 15.66
CA SER A 241 7.69 -19.63 16.67
C SER A 241 7.15 -18.67 17.74
N ASP A 242 7.77 -17.50 17.93
CA ASP A 242 7.29 -16.44 18.84
C ASP A 242 6.06 -15.64 18.34
N TYR A 243 5.60 -15.85 17.10
CA TYR A 243 4.32 -15.30 16.61
C TYR A 243 3.12 -16.18 16.99
N GLN A 244 3.30 -17.11 17.92
CA GLN A 244 2.25 -17.98 18.46
C GLN A 244 1.20 -17.29 19.34
N ASN A 245 0.92 -15.98 19.21
CA ASN A 245 -0.16 -15.42 20.02
C ASN A 245 -1.04 -14.26 19.53
N ASN A 246 -0.94 -13.75 18.29
CA ASN A 246 -1.88 -12.68 17.87
C ASN A 246 -2.52 -12.81 16.47
N SER A 247 -2.10 -13.76 15.62
CA SER A 247 -2.92 -14.19 14.47
C SER A 247 -4.06 -15.14 14.89
N LEU A 248 -3.98 -15.71 16.10
CA LEU A 248 -4.95 -16.68 16.63
C LEU A 248 -6.37 -16.11 16.84
N LYS A 249 -6.54 -14.78 16.90
CA LYS A 249 -7.84 -14.10 16.92
C LYS A 249 -8.35 -13.65 15.55
N LEU A 250 -7.52 -13.67 14.51
CA LEU A 250 -7.86 -13.15 13.18
C LEU A 250 -8.80 -14.09 12.38
N TRP A 251 -9.05 -15.30 12.87
CA TRP A 251 -9.77 -16.38 12.16
C TRP A 251 -10.91 -17.05 12.94
N MET A 252 -11.34 -16.54 14.10
CA MET A 252 -12.54 -17.09 14.75
C MET A 252 -13.86 -16.55 14.15
N THR A 253 -13.81 -15.77 13.06
CA THR A 253 -15.00 -15.14 12.47
C THR A 253 -14.78 -14.83 10.97
N ILE A 254 -14.55 -15.89 10.17
CA ILE A 254 -15.41 -15.98 8.98
C ILE A 254 -16.81 -16.31 9.51
#